data_AF-A0AAN0N3X7-F1
#
_entry.id   AF-A0AAN0N3X7-F1
#
_cell.length_a   1.000
_cell.length_b   1.000
_cell.length_c   1.000
_cell.angle_alpha   90.00
_cell.angle_beta   90.00
_cell.angle_gamma   90.00
#
_symmetry.space_group_name_H-M   'P 1'
#
loop_
_entity.id
_entity.type
_entity.pdbx_description
1 polymer ?
#
loop_
_entity_poly.entity_id
_entity_poly.type
_entity_poly.pdbx_seq_one_letter_code
_entity_poly.pdbx_strand_id
1 'polypeptide(L)'
;MTEKHYAEIVLPFGDGDYKFCLTFQDVADWEERNERRSLFATFNDMVCNRAGLLSDVRSIVHMGLIGGGMSPNDATAMVRTYVERRPISETLPLAVAIMEAAFLGNDEYRATKGE
;
A
#
# COMPACT_ATOMS: atom_id res chain seq x y z
N MET A 1 -26.25 3.68 -7.07
CA MET A 1 -24.79 3.45 -7.08
C MET A 1 -24.41 3.17 -5.64
N THR A 2 -23.81 2.01 -5.38
CA THR A 2 -23.28 1.69 -4.05
C THR A 2 -22.07 2.59 -3.80
N GLU A 3 -22.02 3.25 -2.64
CA GLU A 3 -20.86 4.04 -2.22
C GLU A 3 -19.67 3.10 -2.02
N LYS A 4 -18.53 3.39 -2.67
CA LYS A 4 -17.29 2.64 -2.50
C LYS A 4 -16.36 3.41 -1.56
N HIS A 5 -15.74 2.70 -0.63
CA HIS A 5 -14.74 3.27 0.27
C HIS A 5 -13.35 2.68 -0.05
N TYR A 6 -12.31 3.33 0.48
CA TYR A 6 -10.97 2.74 0.54
C TYR A 6 -11.05 1.38 1.25
N ALA A 7 -10.47 0.35 0.63
CA ALA A 7 -10.53 -1.00 1.16
C ALA A 7 -9.38 -1.27 2.14
N GLU A 8 -9.72 -1.81 3.31
CA GLU A 8 -8.76 -2.56 4.13
C GLU A 8 -8.66 -3.98 3.58
N ILE A 9 -7.44 -4.45 3.31
CA ILE A 9 -7.18 -5.81 2.83
C ILE A 9 -6.26 -6.53 3.80
N VAL A 10 -6.44 -7.85 3.93
CA VAL A 10 -5.55 -8.73 4.69
C VAL A 10 -4.82 -9.62 3.71
N LEU A 11 -3.49 -9.57 3.72
CA LEU A 11 -2.64 -10.34 2.80
C LEU A 11 -1.45 -10.97 3.53
N PRO A 12 -0.96 -12.12 3.05
CA PRO A 12 0.27 -12.72 3.56
C PRO A 12 1.48 -11.84 3.20
N PHE A 13 2.32 -11.55 4.19
CA PHE A 13 3.55 -10.79 4.02
C PHE A 13 4.59 -11.16 5.07
N GLY A 14 5.78 -11.57 4.64
CA GLY A 14 6.88 -11.93 5.54
C GLY A 14 6.55 -13.17 6.39
N ASP A 15 6.22 -12.95 7.65
CA ASP A 15 6.00 -13.95 8.70
C ASP A 15 4.53 -14.14 9.11
N GLY A 16 3.58 -13.48 8.45
CA GLY A 16 2.16 -13.65 8.76
C GLY A 16 1.22 -12.94 7.81
N ASP A 17 -0.04 -12.83 8.24
CA ASP A 17 -1.08 -12.07 7.56
C ASP A 17 -1.18 -10.68 8.16
N TYR A 18 -1.16 -9.65 7.32
CA TYR A 18 -1.16 -8.26 7.75
C TYR A 18 -2.28 -7.47 7.08
N LYS A 19 -2.79 -6.49 7.81
CA LYS A 19 -3.74 -5.50 7.30
C LYS A 19 -2.99 -4.41 6.54
N PHE A 20 -3.56 -4.03 5.41
CA PHE A 20 -3.09 -2.91 4.61
C PHE A 20 -4.25 -2.01 4.23
N CYS A 21 -4.04 -0.69 4.30
CA CYS A 21 -5.00 0.31 3.85
C CYS A 21 -4.25 1.57 3.43
N LEU A 22 -4.72 2.25 2.38
CA LEU A 22 -4.29 3.59 2.02
C LEU A 22 -5.54 4.47 1.89
N THR A 23 -5.51 5.63 2.54
CA THR A 23 -6.57 6.63 2.45
C THR A 23 -6.24 7.72 1.44
N PHE A 24 -7.20 8.61 1.16
CA PHE A 24 -6.96 9.80 0.35
C PHE A 24 -5.76 10.62 0.85
N GLN A 25 -5.67 10.82 2.17
CA GLN A 25 -4.62 11.64 2.77
C GLN A 25 -3.25 10.98 2.58
N ASP A 26 -3.15 9.66 2.74
CA ASP A 26 -1.89 8.93 2.55
C ASP A 26 -1.36 9.08 1.12
N VAL A 27 -2.27 8.97 0.14
CA VAL A 27 -1.94 9.17 -1.28
C VAL A 27 -1.51 10.61 -1.54
N ALA A 28 -2.30 11.59 -1.09
CA ALA A 28 -2.00 13.01 -1.29
C ALA A 28 -0.64 13.41 -0.67
N ASP A 29 -0.37 12.96 0.56
CA ASP A 29 0.90 13.21 1.24
C ASP A 29 2.06 12.53 0.53
N TRP A 30 1.86 11.33 -0.04
CA TRP A 30 2.88 10.68 -0.84
C TRP A 30 3.19 11.46 -2.11
N GLU A 31 2.18 11.91 -2.84
CA GLU A 31 2.37 12.69 -4.08
C GLU A 31 3.10 14.00 -3.78
N GLU A 32 2.73 14.73 -2.74
CA GLU A 32 3.40 15.97 -2.34
C GLU A 32 4.87 15.73 -1.96
N ARG A 33 5.19 14.63 -1.27
CA ARG A 33 6.58 14.23 -0.92
C ARG A 33 7.40 13.75 -2.13
N ASN A 34 6.76 13.38 -3.23
CA ASN A 34 7.38 12.83 -4.43
C ASN A 34 7.23 13.78 -5.64
N GLU A 35 7.42 15.08 -5.42
CA GLU A 35 7.43 16.11 -6.48
C GLU A 35 6.14 16.13 -7.32
N ARG A 36 5.00 15.81 -6.70
CA ARG A 36 3.68 15.71 -7.35
C ARG A 36 3.59 14.64 -8.44
N ARG A 37 4.45 13.63 -8.37
CA ARG A 37 4.29 12.44 -9.21
C ARG A 37 3.01 11.71 -8.80
N SER A 38 2.18 11.37 -9.78
CA SER A 38 0.92 10.67 -9.53
C SER A 38 1.15 9.23 -9.06
N LEU A 39 0.55 8.86 -7.94
CA LEU A 39 0.58 7.48 -7.45
C LEU A 39 -0.27 6.57 -8.34
N PHE A 40 -1.38 7.08 -8.90
CA PHE A 40 -2.21 6.34 -9.85
C PHE A 40 -1.47 6.05 -11.17
N ALA A 41 -0.71 7.02 -11.71
CA ALA A 41 0.13 6.77 -12.87
C ALA A 41 1.24 5.75 -12.56
N THR A 42 1.85 5.83 -11.37
CA THR A 42 2.85 4.87 -10.89
C THR A 42 2.25 3.45 -10.80
N PHE A 43 1.03 3.31 -10.26
CA PHE A 43 0.28 2.06 -10.26
C PHE A 43 0.08 1.50 -11.67
N ASN A 44 -0.43 2.33 -12.59
CA ASN A 44 -0.67 1.93 -13.97
C ASN A 44 0.60 1.44 -14.67
N ASP A 45 1.73 2.13 -14.46
CA ASP A 45 3.03 1.73 -15.02
C ASP A 45 3.55 0.41 -14.41
N MET A 46 3.38 0.20 -13.11
CA MET A 46 3.76 -1.06 -12.45
C MET A 46 2.97 -2.25 -13.01
N VAL A 47 1.68 -2.07 -13.29
CA VAL A 47 0.80 -3.12 -13.82
C VAL A 47 1.05 -3.35 -15.31
N CYS A 48 1.01 -2.29 -16.12
CA CYS A 48 1.02 -2.39 -17.57
C CYS A 48 2.44 -2.56 -18.14
N ASN A 49 3.42 -1.87 -17.56
CA ASN A 49 4.77 -1.75 -18.10
C ASN A 49 5.84 -2.47 -17.27
N ARG A 50 5.47 -3.00 -16.09
CA ARG A 50 6.41 -3.56 -15.10
C ARG A 50 7.54 -2.56 -14.75
N ALA A 51 7.22 -1.27 -14.80
CA ALA A 51 8.14 -0.18 -14.53
C ALA A 51 7.77 0.48 -13.19
N GLY A 52 8.79 0.94 -12.46
CA GLY A 52 8.61 1.61 -11.18
C GLY A 52 9.91 1.69 -10.41
N LEU A 53 9.97 2.58 -9.42
CA LEU A 53 11.13 2.69 -8.56
C LEU A 53 11.01 1.70 -7.40
N LEU A 54 12.13 1.09 -7.00
CA LEU A 54 12.19 0.24 -5.79
C LEU A 54 11.73 0.99 -4.54
N SER A 55 12.02 2.30 -4.48
CA SER A 55 11.57 3.19 -3.41
C SER A 55 10.05 3.30 -3.34
N ASP A 56 9.35 3.14 -4.45
CA ASP A 56 7.89 3.24 -4.51
C ASP A 56 7.27 2.02 -3.87
N VAL A 57 7.69 0.82 -4.31
CA VAL A 57 7.26 -0.45 -3.72
C VAL A 57 7.50 -0.43 -2.20
N ARG A 58 8.70 -0.01 -1.78
CA ARG A 58 9.04 0.17 -0.36
C ARG A 58 8.05 1.11 0.35
N SER A 59 7.81 2.29 -0.22
CA SER A 59 6.96 3.31 0.38
C SER A 59 5.49 2.88 0.46
N ILE A 60 4.98 2.24 -0.58
CA ILE A 60 3.59 1.78 -0.67
C ILE A 60 3.31 0.70 0.37
N VAL A 61 4.20 -0.30 0.50
CA VAL A 61 4.08 -1.34 1.53
C VAL A 61 4.15 -0.72 2.93
N HIS A 62 5.09 0.21 3.16
CA HIS A 62 5.24 0.89 4.45
C HIS A 62 3.98 1.68 4.84
N MET A 63 3.47 2.52 3.94
CA MET A 63 2.25 3.28 4.17
C MET A 63 1.05 2.37 4.34
N GLY A 64 0.95 1.30 3.54
CA GLY A 64 -0.14 0.33 3.62
C GLY A 64 -0.22 -0.33 5.01
N LEU A 65 0.92 -0.78 5.55
CA LEU A 65 0.98 -1.36 6.91
C LEU A 65 0.54 -0.34 7.97
N ILE A 66 1.00 0.91 7.87
CA ILE A 66 0.62 1.97 8.82
C ILE A 66 -0.87 2.28 8.73
N GLY A 67 -1.41 2.42 7.53
CA GLY A 67 -2.85 2.63 7.33
C GLY A 67 -3.68 1.42 7.77
N GLY A 68 -3.11 0.21 7.75
CA GLY A 68 -3.70 -1.01 8.33
C GLY A 68 -3.60 -1.11 9.86
N GLY A 69 -3.01 -0.11 10.54
CA GLY A 69 -2.93 -0.02 11.99
C GLY A 69 -1.59 -0.42 12.62
N MET A 70 -0.57 -0.77 11.82
CA MET A 70 0.76 -1.06 12.34
C MET A 70 1.49 0.22 12.79
N SER A 71 2.29 0.14 13.85
CA SER A 71 3.11 1.28 14.28
C SER A 71 4.17 1.63 13.22
N PRO A 72 4.56 2.92 13.06
CA PRO A 72 5.58 3.30 12.08
C PRO A 72 6.94 2.62 12.27
N ASN A 73 7.32 2.34 13.53
CA ASN A 73 8.58 1.66 13.85
C ASN A 73 8.55 0.19 13.40
N ASP A 74 7.45 -0.51 13.68
CA ASP A 74 7.29 -1.91 13.27
C ASP A 74 7.19 -2.03 11.76
N ALA A 75 6.44 -1.15 11.11
CA ALA A 75 6.36 -1.10 9.65
C ALA A 75 7.74 -0.87 9.00
N THR A 76 8.57 -0.02 9.62
CA THR A 76 9.96 0.19 9.16
C THR A 76 10.79 -1.09 9.29
N ALA A 77 10.68 -1.81 10.41
CA ALA A 77 11.39 -3.07 10.61
C ALA A 77 10.95 -4.15 9.61
N MET A 78 9.64 -4.27 9.37
CA MET A 78 9.06 -5.20 8.39
C MET A 78 9.57 -4.91 6.98
N VAL A 79 9.51 -3.66 6.54
CA VAL A 79 9.94 -3.26 5.20
C VAL A 79 11.45 -3.45 4.99
N ARG A 80 12.27 -3.12 5.99
CA ARG A 80 13.71 -3.39 5.94
C ARG A 80 14.02 -4.89 5.79
N THR A 81 13.23 -5.74 6.45
CA THR A 81 13.48 -7.18 6.50
C THR A 81 12.95 -7.90 5.26
N TYR A 82 11.73 -7.57 4.84
CA TYR A 82 10.98 -8.32 3.83
C TYR A 82 10.86 -7.60 2.48
N VAL A 83 11.27 -6.32 2.38
CA VAL A 83 11.32 -5.59 1.09
C VAL A 83 12.75 -5.28 0.69
N GLU A 84 13.49 -4.52 1.50
CA GLU A 84 14.83 -4.00 1.10
C GLU A 84 15.91 -5.09 0.96
N ARG A 85 15.71 -6.24 1.62
CA ARG A 85 16.66 -7.38 1.61
C ARG A 85 16.20 -8.52 0.70
N ARG A 86 15.15 -8.31 -0.09
CA ARG A 86 14.50 -9.36 -0.89
C ARG A 86 14.37 -8.91 -2.35
N PRO A 87 14.34 -9.86 -3.31
CA PRO A 87 14.03 -9.54 -4.70
C PRO A 87 12.67 -8.83 -4.82
N ILE A 88 12.61 -7.79 -5.65
CA ILE A 88 11.37 -7.00 -5.88
C ILE A 88 10.20 -7.87 -6.38
N SER A 89 10.50 -8.99 -7.06
CA SER A 89 9.48 -9.93 -7.55
C SER A 89 8.61 -10.51 -6.43
N GLU A 90 9.11 -10.56 -5.19
CA GLU A 90 8.35 -11.03 -4.02
C GLU A 90 7.37 -9.98 -3.48
N THR A 91 7.64 -8.69 -3.71
CA THR A 91 6.92 -7.58 -3.05
C THR A 91 6.15 -6.67 -3.99
N LEU A 92 6.51 -6.63 -5.28
CA LEU A 92 5.77 -5.89 -6.30
C LEU A 92 4.28 -6.29 -6.36
N PRO A 93 3.91 -7.59 -6.35
CA PRO A 93 2.50 -7.97 -6.36
C PRO A 93 1.72 -7.44 -5.15
N LEU A 94 2.36 -7.40 -3.97
CA LEU A 94 1.77 -6.86 -2.75
C LEU A 94 1.52 -5.35 -2.88
N ALA A 95 2.50 -4.58 -3.35
CA ALA A 95 2.33 -3.14 -3.57
C ALA A 95 1.22 -2.82 -4.58
N VAL A 96 1.12 -3.61 -5.65
CA VAL A 96 0.04 -3.52 -6.64
C VAL A 96 -1.31 -3.77 -5.97
N ALA A 97 -1.46 -4.86 -5.20
CA ALA A 97 -2.72 -5.18 -4.53
C ALA A 97 -3.17 -4.09 -3.53
N ILE A 98 -2.23 -3.49 -2.80
CA ILE A 98 -2.51 -2.36 -1.89
C ILE A 98 -3.04 -1.15 -2.68
N MET A 99 -2.43 -0.82 -3.81
CA MET A 99 -2.90 0.30 -4.66
C MET A 99 -4.24 0.00 -5.34
N GLU A 100 -4.49 -1.25 -5.76
CA GLU A 100 -5.79 -1.67 -6.29
C GLU A 100 -6.90 -1.46 -5.26
N ALA A 101 -6.67 -1.90 -4.02
CA ALA A 101 -7.59 -1.69 -2.90
C ALA A 101 -7.83 -0.20 -2.63
N ALA A 102 -6.79 0.63 -2.73
CA ALA A 102 -6.89 2.07 -2.54
C ALA A 102 -7.70 2.75 -3.67
N PHE A 103 -7.48 2.40 -4.93
CA PHE A 103 -8.06 3.12 -6.07
C PHE A 103 -9.41 2.58 -6.52
N LEU A 104 -9.64 1.27 -6.38
CA LEU A 104 -10.85 0.62 -6.88
C LEU A 104 -11.89 0.39 -5.78
N GLY A 105 -11.46 0.51 -4.52
CA GLY A 105 -12.25 0.24 -3.32
C GLY A 105 -12.72 -1.21 -3.25
N ASN A 106 -13.44 -1.53 -2.18
CA ASN A 106 -14.22 -2.75 -2.08
C ASN A 106 -15.64 -2.42 -1.63
N ASP A 107 -16.56 -3.37 -1.78
CA ASP A 107 -17.92 -3.23 -1.26
C ASP A 107 -17.98 -3.59 0.24
N GLU A 108 -16.90 -4.13 0.82
CA GLU A 108 -16.77 -4.57 2.22
C GLU A 108 -15.88 -3.63 3.03
N TYR A 109 -16.34 -2.39 3.26
CA TYR A 109 -15.70 -1.49 4.22
C TYR A 109 -16.11 -1.86 5.65
N ARG A 110 -15.15 -2.21 6.51
CA ARG A 110 -15.35 -2.24 7.96
C ARG A 110 -14.68 -1.01 8.57
N ALA A 111 -15.47 0.05 8.80
CA ALA A 111 -15.07 1.08 9.75
C ALA A 111 -14.77 0.41 11.10
N THR A 112 -13.53 0.43 11.54
CA THR A 112 -13.21 0.21 12.95
C THR A 112 -13.83 1.37 13.72
N LYS A 113 -14.91 1.10 14.45
CA LYS A 113 -15.39 2.03 15.48
C LYS A 113 -14.29 2.16 16.53
N GLY A 114 -13.75 3.36 16.68
CA GLY A 114 -13.07 3.72 17.91
C GLY A 114 -14.07 3.70 19.06
N GLU A 115 -13.78 2.90 20.08
CA GLU A 115 -14.27 3.07 21.45
C GLU A 115 -13.44 4.14 22.17
#